data_AF-A0A1S3QRT7-F1
#
_entry.id   AF-A0A1S3QRT7-F1
#
_cell.length_a   1.000
_cell.length_b   1.000
_cell.length_c   1.000
_cell.angle_alpha   90.00
_cell.angle_beta   90.00
_cell.angle_gamma   90.00
#
_symmetry.space_group_name_H-M   'P 1'
#
loop_
_entity.id
_entity.type
_entity.pdbx_description
1 polymer ?
#
loop_
_entity_poly.entity_id
_entity_poly.type
_entity_poly.pdbx_seq_one_letter_code
_entity_poly.pdbx_strand_id
1 'polypeptide(L)'
;EVKTLGGRRDNSLRLVCVCYSTLVRYLKQTGRICLGPLRLSTLTLSDGLPTLATLQLHCCSALENTLSGQEDCLIPLYSEALSTCKQQDVQPWLHTLRYTIYQRQLLLRLKGSSAPLDGHLMELCLTAVKFARKQGNIALATRLLGQCSEGEEEEEGGEEGLSRAFRRLSLAGVVGEKWGPELQIEKAKVLCTAGQSMAAMEMLSSCALSFCRSGKCERAACRSVLTLCKWLLADWKDMTPQLKQVVKRSGVMTPGVAALPPISQNITALLELPLEDQGMPRITAETTVSVGVGEPDLVLGQLYQLSTSQAPEVAKSWAALASWAYRWGRKVVDNARYIF
;
A
#
# COMPACT_ATOMS: atom_id res chain seq x y z
N GLU A 1 2.64 64.90 -16.95
CA GLU A 1 2.46 63.48 -16.63
C GLU A 1 2.83 62.70 -17.89
N VAL A 2 3.88 61.88 -17.96
CA VAL A 2 3.94 60.51 -17.48
C VAL A 2 5.42 60.12 -17.43
N LYS A 3 5.96 59.92 -16.22
CA LYS A 3 7.24 59.24 -15.98
C LYS A 3 7.04 58.46 -14.70
N THR A 4 6.84 57.15 -14.83
CA THR A 4 7.08 56.06 -13.85
C THR A 4 6.08 54.94 -14.13
N LEU A 5 6.51 53.84 -14.77
CA LEU A 5 5.86 52.52 -14.68
C LEU A 5 6.73 51.36 -15.23
N GLY A 6 7.95 51.61 -15.72
CA GLY A 6 8.86 50.57 -16.23
C GLY A 6 9.79 49.89 -15.20
N GLY A 7 9.92 50.42 -13.97
CA GLY A 7 10.98 49.98 -13.04
C GLY A 7 10.65 48.79 -12.11
N ARG A 8 9.38 48.44 -11.89
CA ARG A 8 9.01 47.44 -10.86
C ARG A 8 9.04 45.98 -11.34
N ARG A 9 8.71 45.70 -12.61
CA ARG A 9 8.76 44.32 -13.14
C ARG A 9 10.19 43.84 -13.39
N ASP A 10 11.03 44.74 -13.90
CA ASP A 10 12.42 44.42 -14.25
C ASP A 10 13.30 44.21 -13.01
N ASN A 11 13.07 44.98 -11.94
CA ASN A 11 13.75 44.77 -10.66
C ASN A 11 13.30 43.49 -9.95
N SER A 12 12.04 43.07 -10.09
CA SER A 12 11.54 41.83 -9.49
C SER A 12 12.17 40.60 -10.17
N LEU A 13 12.25 40.60 -11.51
CA LEU A 13 12.93 39.55 -12.28
C LEU A 13 14.44 39.51 -12.00
N ARG A 14 15.10 40.66 -11.88
CA ARG A 14 16.53 40.74 -11.51
C ARG A 14 16.79 40.27 -10.07
N LEU A 15 15.94 40.62 -9.10
CA LEU A 15 16.07 40.13 -7.72
C LEU A 15 15.90 38.61 -7.65
N VAL A 16 14.90 38.07 -8.34
CA VAL A 16 14.64 36.62 -8.42
C VAL A 16 15.83 35.88 -9.04
N CYS A 17 16.41 36.42 -10.12
CA CYS A 17 17.57 35.83 -10.78
C CYS A 17 18.86 35.89 -9.93
N VAL A 18 19.09 36.99 -9.20
CA VAL A 18 20.23 37.14 -8.28
C VAL A 18 20.12 36.19 -7.08
N CYS A 19 18.92 36.03 -6.50
CA CYS A 19 18.66 35.06 -5.44
C CYS A 19 18.93 33.62 -5.89
N TYR A 20 18.58 33.29 -7.14
CA TYR A 20 18.76 31.95 -7.69
C TYR A 20 20.23 31.55 -7.84
N SER A 21 21.02 32.45 -8.42
CA SER A 21 22.46 32.22 -8.62
C SER A 21 23.20 32.02 -7.29
N THR A 22 22.71 32.68 -6.23
CA THR A 22 23.25 32.54 -4.88
C THR A 22 22.82 31.24 -4.24
N LEU A 23 21.54 30.84 -4.35
CA LEU A 23 21.04 29.57 -3.83
C LEU A 23 21.75 28.36 -4.46
N VAL A 24 21.99 28.37 -5.77
CA VAL A 24 22.75 27.33 -6.47
C VAL A 24 24.18 27.24 -5.94
N ARG A 25 24.85 28.38 -5.68
CA ARG A 25 26.19 28.38 -5.07
C ARG A 25 26.17 27.77 -3.66
N TYR A 26 25.15 28.07 -2.87
CA TYR A 26 24.97 27.47 -1.54
C TYR A 26 24.78 25.96 -1.63
N LEU A 27 23.89 25.47 -2.52
CA LEU A 27 23.65 24.03 -2.68
C LEU A 27 24.91 23.29 -3.15
N LYS A 28 25.69 23.85 -4.09
CA LYS A 28 26.98 23.30 -4.49
C LYS A 28 27.96 23.17 -3.32
N GLN A 29 28.01 24.19 -2.46
CA GLN A 29 28.87 24.16 -1.28
C GLN A 29 28.37 23.16 -0.24
N THR A 30 27.06 23.07 -0.02
CA THR A 30 26.45 22.06 0.86
C THR A 30 26.74 20.64 0.36
N GLY A 31 26.62 20.38 -0.95
CA GLY A 31 26.98 19.09 -1.54
C GLY A 31 28.44 18.70 -1.26
N ARG A 32 29.37 19.66 -1.35
CA ARG A 32 30.79 19.43 -0.99
C ARG A 32 30.98 19.09 0.48
N ILE A 33 30.20 19.70 1.37
CA ILE A 33 30.25 19.42 2.82
C ILE A 33 29.67 18.02 3.11
N CYS A 34 28.55 17.65 2.48
CA CYS A 34 27.92 16.34 2.64
C CYS A 34 28.81 15.17 2.18
N LEU A 35 29.81 15.41 1.31
CA LEU A 35 30.81 14.41 0.92
C LEU A 35 31.80 14.05 2.04
N GLY A 36 31.96 14.87 3.07
CA GLY A 36 32.92 14.63 4.16
C GLY A 36 32.74 13.27 4.84
N PRO A 37 31.56 12.95 5.40
CA PRO A 37 31.29 11.65 6.02
C PRO A 37 31.48 10.45 5.09
N LEU A 38 31.13 10.60 3.81
CA LEU A 38 31.31 9.56 2.79
C LEU A 38 32.79 9.27 2.55
N ARG A 39 33.63 10.31 2.44
CA ARG A 39 35.09 10.17 2.29
C ARG A 39 35.73 9.53 3.52
N LEU A 40 35.27 9.91 4.72
CA LEU A 40 35.73 9.30 5.97
C LEU A 40 35.40 7.81 6.02
N SER A 41 34.19 7.43 5.61
CA SER A 41 33.77 6.02 5.53
C SER A 41 34.69 5.20 4.63
N THR A 42 35.13 5.75 3.49
CA THR A 42 36.09 5.09 2.59
C THR A 42 37.49 5.03 3.22
N LEU A 43 37.94 6.11 3.86
CA LEU A 43 39.25 6.17 4.51
C LEU A 43 39.37 5.16 5.66
N THR A 44 38.29 4.93 6.40
CA THR A 44 38.26 3.95 7.50
C THR A 44 37.94 2.53 7.02
N LEU A 45 37.75 2.30 5.71
CA LEU A 45 37.32 1.02 5.15
C LEU A 45 36.05 0.46 5.83
N SER A 46 35.08 1.33 6.10
CA SER A 46 33.79 0.93 6.68
C SER A 46 32.99 0.09 5.68
N ASP A 47 32.37 -0.99 6.15
CA ASP A 47 31.54 -1.91 5.35
C ASP A 47 30.24 -1.28 4.81
N GLY A 48 29.91 -0.05 5.24
CA GLY A 48 28.71 0.66 4.80
C GLY A 48 28.86 2.17 4.82
N LEU A 49 28.10 2.84 3.95
CA LEU A 49 28.04 4.29 3.84
C LEU A 49 27.04 4.89 4.85
N PRO A 50 27.32 6.07 5.42
CA PRO A 50 26.40 6.74 6.33
C PRO A 50 25.12 7.17 5.60
N THR A 51 23.99 6.56 5.97
CA THR A 51 22.71 6.72 5.25
C THR A 51 22.23 8.17 5.19
N LEU A 52 22.23 8.89 6.32
CA LEU A 52 21.74 10.27 6.35
C LEU A 52 22.60 11.23 5.52
N ALA A 53 23.92 11.12 5.59
CA ALA A 53 24.83 11.96 4.80
C ALA A 53 24.70 11.67 3.29
N THR A 54 24.51 10.41 2.93
CA THR A 54 24.23 9.99 1.54
C THR A 54 22.93 10.61 1.04
N LEU A 55 21.87 10.58 1.84
CA LEU A 55 20.59 11.19 1.48
C LEU A 55 20.67 12.70 1.37
N GLN A 56 21.36 13.37 2.29
CA GLN A 56 21.56 14.83 2.22
C GLN A 56 22.25 15.23 0.93
N LEU A 57 23.26 14.47 0.48
CA LEU A 57 23.92 14.68 -0.80
C LEU A 57 22.94 14.57 -1.97
N HIS A 58 22.14 13.50 -2.01
CA HIS A 58 21.13 13.32 -3.06
C HIS A 58 20.04 14.40 -3.03
N CYS A 59 19.57 14.80 -1.85
CA CYS A 59 18.59 15.88 -1.68
C CYS A 59 19.15 17.22 -2.19
N CYS A 60 20.42 17.53 -1.89
CA CYS A 60 21.08 18.73 -2.38
C CYS A 60 21.18 18.72 -3.91
N SER A 61 21.59 17.59 -4.50
CA SER A 61 21.66 17.43 -5.95
C SER A 61 20.29 17.56 -6.61
N ALA A 62 19.25 16.95 -6.05
CA ALA A 62 17.87 17.04 -6.55
C ALA A 62 17.36 18.48 -6.57
N LEU A 63 17.60 19.25 -5.49
CA LEU A 63 17.24 20.67 -5.43
C LEU A 63 18.06 21.51 -6.40
N GLU A 64 19.36 21.27 -6.50
CA GLU A 64 20.22 21.95 -7.48
C GLU A 64 19.75 21.70 -8.92
N ASN A 65 19.42 20.45 -9.25
CA ASN A 65 18.92 20.06 -10.57
C ASN A 65 17.56 20.69 -10.87
N THR A 66 16.68 20.76 -9.87
CA THR A 66 15.38 21.45 -9.96
C THR A 66 15.55 22.92 -10.29
N LEU A 67 16.54 23.57 -9.68
CA LEU A 67 16.85 24.97 -9.94
C LEU A 67 17.55 25.13 -11.30
N SER A 68 18.53 24.30 -11.63
CA SER A 68 19.18 24.39 -12.95
C SER A 68 18.26 24.00 -14.12
N GLY A 69 17.06 23.47 -13.85
CA GLY A 69 16.08 23.06 -14.85
C GLY A 69 16.42 21.73 -15.53
N GLN A 70 17.34 20.96 -14.96
CA GLN A 70 17.72 19.64 -15.44
C GLN A 70 16.62 18.59 -15.21
N GLU A 71 16.64 17.49 -15.96
CA GLU A 71 15.60 16.45 -15.88
C GLU A 71 15.75 15.56 -14.63
N ASP A 72 16.97 15.33 -14.14
CA ASP A 72 17.27 14.50 -12.96
C ASP A 72 17.00 15.21 -11.63
N CYS A 73 15.73 15.49 -11.39
CA CYS A 73 15.27 16.19 -10.20
C CYS A 73 14.89 15.25 -9.05
N LEU A 74 14.71 13.95 -9.28
CA LEU A 74 14.17 13.04 -8.27
C LEU A 74 15.25 12.53 -7.30
N ILE A 75 14.86 12.29 -6.05
CA ILE A 75 15.71 11.63 -5.07
C ILE A 75 15.59 10.12 -5.33
N PRO A 76 16.71 9.38 -5.48
CA PRO A 76 16.70 7.98 -5.95
C PRO A 76 16.30 7.01 -4.84
N LEU A 77 15.06 7.11 -4.37
CA LEU A 77 14.53 6.34 -3.28
C LEU A 77 13.14 5.83 -3.65
N TYR A 78 13.07 4.53 -3.98
CA TYR A 78 11.92 3.89 -4.61
C TYR A 78 11.46 2.65 -3.84
N SER A 79 10.35 2.05 -4.26
CA SER A 79 9.74 0.91 -3.57
C SER A 79 10.61 -0.35 -3.51
N GLU A 80 11.64 -0.50 -4.36
CA GLU A 80 12.59 -1.62 -4.33
C GLU A 80 13.32 -1.73 -2.98
N ALA A 81 13.57 -0.60 -2.33
CA ALA A 81 14.25 -0.55 -1.03
C ALA A 81 13.46 -1.24 0.10
N LEU A 82 12.16 -1.53 -0.09
CA LEU A 82 11.40 -2.39 0.84
C LEU A 82 11.92 -3.83 0.91
N SER A 83 12.57 -4.30 -0.16
CA SER A 83 13.10 -5.66 -0.24
C SER A 83 14.57 -5.74 0.18
N THR A 84 15.36 -4.72 -0.13
CA THR A 84 16.83 -4.68 0.06
C THR A 84 17.29 -3.92 1.31
N CYS A 85 16.49 -3.00 1.85
CA CYS A 85 16.87 -2.12 2.96
C CYS A 85 16.01 -2.31 4.22
N LYS A 86 15.60 -3.55 4.53
CA LYS A 86 14.72 -3.85 5.68
C LYS A 86 15.32 -3.53 7.04
N GLN A 87 16.65 -3.47 7.11
CA GLN A 87 17.44 -3.11 8.29
C GLN A 87 17.40 -1.63 8.64
N GLN A 88 16.99 -0.78 7.70
CA GLN A 88 16.92 0.67 7.92
C GLN A 88 15.65 1.03 8.70
N ASP A 89 15.75 2.11 9.48
CA ASP A 89 14.59 2.69 10.15
C ASP A 89 13.75 3.54 9.17
N VAL A 90 12.70 4.20 9.69
CA VAL A 90 11.84 5.06 8.86
C VAL A 90 12.46 6.44 8.55
N GLN A 91 13.54 6.84 9.23
CA GLN A 91 14.11 8.20 9.12
C GLN A 91 14.56 8.58 7.71
N PRO A 92 15.26 7.71 6.93
CA PRO A 92 15.57 7.95 5.53
C PRO A 92 14.39 8.44 4.69
N TRP A 93 13.24 7.80 4.89
CA TRP A 93 12.02 8.07 4.15
C TRP A 93 11.42 9.42 4.54
N LEU A 94 11.39 9.73 5.84
CA LEU A 94 10.90 11.02 6.33
C LEU A 94 11.79 12.18 5.87
N HIS A 95 13.10 11.97 5.82
CA HIS A 95 14.04 12.95 5.31
C HIS A 95 13.77 13.24 3.84
N THR A 96 13.72 12.19 3.00
CA THR A 96 13.40 12.33 1.58
C THR A 96 12.05 13.00 1.35
N LEU A 97 10.99 12.58 2.05
CA LEU A 97 9.66 13.19 1.95
C LEU A 97 9.69 14.70 2.21
N ARG A 98 10.41 15.15 3.24
CA ARG A 98 10.53 16.58 3.55
C ARG A 98 11.09 17.36 2.37
N TYR A 99 12.17 16.87 1.74
CA TYR A 99 12.79 17.54 0.61
C TYR A 99 11.93 17.44 -0.66
N THR A 100 11.27 16.31 -0.91
CA THR A 100 10.37 16.16 -2.07
C THR A 100 9.13 17.07 -1.96
N ILE A 101 8.55 17.24 -0.75
CA ILE A 101 7.44 18.18 -0.52
C ILE A 101 7.90 19.62 -0.78
N TYR A 102 9.06 20.00 -0.26
CA TYR A 102 9.62 21.33 -0.50
C TYR A 102 9.89 21.56 -2.00
N GLN A 103 10.45 20.56 -2.68
CA GLN A 103 10.73 20.60 -4.11
C GLN A 103 9.45 20.73 -4.95
N ARG A 104 8.37 20.04 -4.56
CA ARG A 104 7.03 20.17 -5.17
C ARG A 104 6.52 21.60 -5.05
N GLN A 105 6.56 22.18 -3.85
CA GLN A 105 6.15 23.57 -3.62
C GLN A 105 6.98 24.57 -4.45
N LEU A 106 8.28 24.34 -4.52
CA LEU A 106 9.19 25.15 -5.34
C LEU A 106 8.84 25.05 -6.84
N LEU A 107 8.60 23.85 -7.36
CA LEU A 107 8.22 23.64 -8.77
C LEU A 107 6.87 24.27 -9.11
N LEU A 108 5.89 24.19 -8.22
CA LEU A 108 4.61 24.88 -8.40
C LEU A 108 4.80 26.40 -8.50
N ARG A 109 5.71 26.98 -7.70
CA ARG A 109 6.04 28.41 -7.76
C ARG A 109 6.83 28.80 -9.02
N LEU A 110 7.66 27.91 -9.54
CA LEU A 110 8.54 28.19 -10.68
C LEU A 110 7.91 27.90 -12.04
N LYS A 111 7.31 26.71 -12.20
CA LYS A 111 6.84 26.17 -13.48
C LYS A 111 5.32 26.00 -13.55
N GLY A 112 4.60 26.19 -12.43
CA GLY A 112 3.14 26.02 -12.37
C GLY A 112 2.66 24.57 -12.46
N SER A 113 3.57 23.58 -12.50
CA SER A 113 3.25 22.15 -12.56
C SER A 113 4.22 21.32 -11.74
N SER A 114 3.70 20.30 -11.05
CA SER A 114 4.43 19.32 -10.23
C SER A 114 4.26 17.87 -10.71
N ALA A 115 3.67 17.65 -11.88
CA ALA A 115 3.24 16.34 -12.36
C ALA A 115 4.25 15.18 -12.16
N PRO A 116 5.57 15.33 -12.41
CA PRO A 116 6.51 14.22 -12.20
C PRO A 116 6.78 13.90 -10.72
N LEU A 117 6.59 14.85 -9.81
CA LEU A 117 6.82 14.64 -8.37
C LEU A 117 5.63 14.01 -7.67
N ASP A 118 4.40 14.24 -8.13
CA ASP A 118 3.21 13.78 -7.42
C ASP A 118 3.15 12.24 -7.35
N GLY A 119 3.53 11.56 -8.44
CA GLY A 119 3.64 10.09 -8.46
C GLY A 119 4.75 9.55 -7.57
N HIS A 120 5.90 10.22 -7.53
CA HIS A 120 7.05 9.84 -6.68
C HIS A 120 6.77 10.11 -5.20
N LEU A 121 6.09 11.22 -4.88
CA LEU A 121 5.69 11.56 -3.52
C LEU A 121 4.74 10.51 -2.94
N MET A 122 3.76 10.04 -3.74
CA MET A 122 2.88 8.95 -3.33
C MET A 122 3.65 7.65 -3.07
N GLU A 123 4.61 7.29 -3.94
CA GLU A 123 5.46 6.10 -3.76
C GLU A 123 6.28 6.17 -2.46
N LEU A 124 6.93 7.31 -2.21
CA LEU A 124 7.71 7.57 -1.00
C LEU A 124 6.82 7.52 0.25
N CYS A 125 5.65 8.15 0.21
CA CYS A 125 4.70 8.20 1.33
C CYS A 125 4.22 6.78 1.66
N LEU A 126 3.75 6.00 0.67
CA LEU A 126 3.35 4.61 0.86
C LEU A 126 4.47 3.74 1.41
N THR A 127 5.71 3.99 0.98
CA THR A 127 6.84 3.21 1.45
C THR A 127 7.22 3.56 2.88
N ALA A 128 7.21 4.85 3.23
CA ALA A 128 7.38 5.33 4.60
C ALA A 128 6.32 4.74 5.53
N VAL A 129 5.04 4.70 5.12
CA VAL A 129 3.94 4.06 5.86
C VAL A 129 4.24 2.58 6.12
N LYS A 130 4.70 1.84 5.10
CA LYS A 130 5.04 0.42 5.24
C LYS A 130 6.17 0.20 6.24
N PHE A 131 7.20 1.05 6.25
CA PHE A 131 8.29 0.98 7.23
C PHE A 131 7.80 1.32 8.64
N ALA A 132 7.06 2.43 8.80
CA ALA A 132 6.48 2.84 10.07
C ALA A 132 5.60 1.74 10.69
N ARG A 133 4.70 1.16 9.89
CA ARG A 133 3.82 0.07 10.33
C ARG A 133 4.61 -1.18 10.72
N LYS A 134 5.60 -1.60 9.92
CA LYS A 134 6.43 -2.79 10.22
C LYS A 134 7.25 -2.63 11.50
N GLN A 135 7.59 -1.39 11.88
CA GLN A 135 8.26 -1.06 13.14
C GLN A 135 7.28 -0.88 14.32
N GLY A 136 5.97 -1.01 14.09
CA GLY A 136 4.95 -0.78 15.11
C GLY A 136 4.63 0.69 15.40
N ASN A 137 5.18 1.64 14.63
CA ASN A 137 4.89 3.06 14.77
C ASN A 137 3.57 3.41 14.04
N ILE A 138 2.46 3.01 14.65
CA ILE A 138 1.11 3.17 14.08
C ILE A 138 0.73 4.65 13.98
N ALA A 139 1.08 5.47 14.97
CA ALA A 139 0.79 6.90 14.95
C ALA A 139 1.41 7.61 13.73
N LEU A 140 2.68 7.32 13.43
CA LEU A 140 3.34 7.84 12.23
C LEU A 140 2.69 7.32 10.95
N ALA A 141 2.37 6.02 10.89
CA ALA A 141 1.73 5.42 9.72
C ALA A 141 0.36 6.06 9.42
N THR A 142 -0.46 6.27 10.45
CA THR A 142 -1.77 6.95 10.32
C THR A 142 -1.61 8.39 9.84
N ARG A 143 -0.68 9.14 10.42
CA ARG A 143 -0.43 10.54 10.01
C ARG A 143 0.00 10.64 8.55
N LEU A 144 0.91 9.77 8.11
CA LEU A 144 1.38 9.73 6.72
C LEU A 144 0.25 9.32 5.75
N LEU A 145 -0.62 8.38 6.13
CA LEU A 145 -1.78 7.99 5.33
C LEU A 145 -2.78 9.15 5.14
N GLY A 146 -2.96 9.99 6.16
CA GLY A 146 -3.76 11.22 6.07
C GLY A 146 -3.20 12.19 5.02
N GLN A 147 -1.88 12.41 5.04
CA GLN A 147 -1.20 13.28 4.07
C GLN A 147 -1.26 12.75 2.63
N CYS A 148 -1.27 11.43 2.45
CA CYS A 148 -1.38 10.77 1.16
C CYS A 148 -2.80 10.87 0.53
N SER A 149 -3.81 11.34 1.27
CA SER A 149 -5.23 11.26 0.88
C SER A 149 -5.87 12.64 0.66
N GLU A 150 -5.11 13.70 0.34
CA GLU A 150 -5.59 15.10 0.28
C GLU A 150 -6.99 15.25 -0.35
N GLY A 151 -7.93 15.77 0.45
CA GLY A 151 -9.27 16.15 0.01
C GLY A 151 -10.41 15.76 0.97
N GLU A 152 -10.34 16.13 2.25
CA GLU A 152 -11.51 16.41 3.11
C GLU A 152 -11.00 17.01 4.44
N GLU A 153 -11.61 18.11 4.86
CA GLU A 153 -11.18 18.98 5.95
C GLU A 153 -10.99 18.23 7.28
N GLU A 154 -9.94 18.63 8.03
CA GLU A 154 -9.84 18.34 9.45
C GLU A 154 -10.96 19.11 10.18
N GLU A 155 -12.10 18.46 10.45
CA GLU A 155 -12.89 18.88 11.61
C GLU A 155 -12.13 18.44 12.86
N GLU A 156 -11.55 19.43 13.55
CA GLU A 156 -11.18 19.33 14.95
C GLU A 156 -12.41 18.97 15.78
N GLY A 157 -12.42 17.78 16.37
CA GLY A 157 -13.37 17.48 17.45
C GLY A 157 -13.85 16.03 17.50
N GLY A 158 -13.29 15.29 18.45
CA GLY A 158 -13.86 14.04 18.94
C GLY A 158 -13.03 12.82 18.58
N GLU A 159 -12.78 11.96 19.58
CA GLU A 159 -12.21 10.63 19.42
C GLU A 159 -13.09 9.76 18.51
N GLU A 160 -13.02 9.94 17.20
CA GLU A 160 -13.67 9.07 16.22
C GLU A 160 -12.63 8.11 15.63
N GLY A 161 -12.76 6.82 15.97
CA GLY A 161 -11.72 5.80 15.77
C GLY A 161 -11.14 5.68 14.35
N LEU A 162 -9.89 5.20 14.26
CA LEU A 162 -9.08 5.03 13.04
C LEU A 162 -9.84 4.41 11.84
N SER A 163 -10.76 3.48 12.10
CA SER A 163 -11.57 2.84 11.07
C SER A 163 -12.59 3.78 10.38
N ARG A 164 -13.07 4.82 11.07
CA ARG A 164 -13.95 5.84 10.49
C ARG A 164 -13.13 6.86 9.68
N ALA A 165 -12.00 7.29 10.23
CA ALA A 165 -11.05 8.16 9.52
C ALA A 165 -10.64 7.54 8.18
N PHE A 166 -10.23 6.27 8.15
CA PHE A 166 -9.83 5.63 6.90
C PHE A 166 -10.98 5.34 5.92
N ARG A 167 -12.22 5.19 6.39
CA ARG A 167 -13.40 5.04 5.51
C ARG A 167 -13.78 6.34 4.80
N ARG A 168 -13.57 7.50 5.43
CA ARG A 168 -13.82 8.82 4.83
C ARG A 168 -12.78 9.16 3.75
N LEU A 169 -11.55 8.65 3.88
CA LEU A 169 -10.47 8.90 2.93
C LEU A 169 -10.64 8.08 1.62
N SER A 170 -11.44 8.60 0.68
CA SER A 170 -11.58 8.12 -0.70
C SER A 170 -10.69 8.95 -1.64
N LEU A 171 -9.96 8.31 -2.57
CA LEU A 171 -9.17 9.05 -3.57
C LEU A 171 -9.98 9.21 -4.87
N ALA A 172 -10.35 10.45 -5.17
CA ALA A 172 -10.66 10.88 -6.52
C ALA A 172 -9.42 11.58 -7.13
N GLY A 173 -8.86 11.04 -8.21
CA GLY A 173 -7.75 11.66 -8.95
C GLY A 173 -6.90 10.69 -9.75
N VAL A 174 -6.12 11.21 -10.71
CA VAL A 174 -5.27 10.48 -11.68
C VAL A 174 -4.20 9.58 -11.03
N VAL A 175 -3.81 9.86 -9.78
CA VAL A 175 -2.92 9.01 -8.95
C VAL A 175 -3.64 7.73 -8.45
N GLY A 176 -4.97 7.73 -8.47
CA GLY A 176 -5.84 6.65 -8.00
C GLY A 176 -5.72 5.35 -8.80
N GLU A 177 -5.28 5.38 -10.06
CA GLU A 177 -5.18 4.15 -10.86
C GLU A 177 -3.96 3.29 -10.50
N LYS A 178 -2.77 3.89 -10.32
CA LYS A 178 -1.54 3.12 -10.02
C LYS A 178 -1.38 2.78 -8.54
N TRP A 179 -1.68 3.75 -7.66
CA TRP A 179 -1.38 3.64 -6.24
C TRP A 179 -2.63 3.48 -5.36
N GLY A 180 -3.83 3.61 -5.93
CA GLY A 180 -5.09 3.47 -5.20
C GLY A 180 -5.24 2.11 -4.52
N PRO A 181 -5.08 0.97 -5.23
CA PRO A 181 -5.19 -0.35 -4.62
C PRO A 181 -4.16 -0.59 -3.52
N GLU A 182 -2.91 -0.18 -3.74
CA GLU A 182 -1.79 -0.24 -2.79
C GLU A 182 -2.10 0.51 -1.50
N LEU A 183 -2.66 1.72 -1.62
CA LEU A 183 -3.02 2.55 -0.47
C LEU A 183 -4.14 1.91 0.35
N GLN A 184 -5.19 1.42 -0.30
CA GLN A 184 -6.33 0.80 0.40
C GLN A 184 -5.90 -0.46 1.15
N ILE A 185 -5.04 -1.29 0.54
CA ILE A 185 -4.46 -2.46 1.20
C ILE A 185 -3.60 -2.05 2.40
N GLU A 186 -2.84 -0.96 2.30
CA GLU A 186 -2.01 -0.50 3.41
C GLU A 186 -2.83 0.11 4.55
N LYS A 187 -3.92 0.84 4.27
CA LYS A 187 -4.90 1.31 5.27
C LYS A 187 -5.46 0.14 6.08
N ALA A 188 -5.92 -0.92 5.40
CA ALA A 188 -6.40 -2.13 6.08
C ALA A 188 -5.31 -2.77 6.95
N LYS A 189 -4.06 -2.83 6.48
CA LYS A 189 -2.95 -3.38 7.27
C LYS A 189 -2.63 -2.54 8.49
N VAL A 190 -2.69 -1.20 8.40
CA VAL A 190 -2.50 -0.31 9.56
C VAL A 190 -3.58 -0.55 10.60
N LEU A 191 -4.86 -0.67 10.21
CA LEU A 191 -5.96 -1.03 11.12
C LEU A 191 -5.73 -2.36 11.82
N CYS A 192 -5.31 -3.38 11.07
CA CYS A 192 -5.02 -4.69 11.62
C CYS A 192 -3.89 -4.62 12.67
N THR A 193 -2.80 -3.90 12.38
CA THR A 193 -1.71 -3.70 13.33
C THR A 193 -2.06 -2.79 14.51
N ALA A 194 -3.09 -1.97 14.38
CA ALA A 194 -3.65 -1.14 15.46
C ALA A 194 -4.61 -1.91 16.38
N GLY A 195 -4.80 -3.22 16.15
CA GLY A 195 -5.69 -4.07 16.95
C GLY A 195 -7.14 -4.12 16.45
N GLN A 196 -7.49 -3.41 15.37
CA GLN A 196 -8.85 -3.43 14.80
C GLN A 196 -8.96 -4.49 13.70
N SER A 197 -8.70 -5.77 14.04
CA SER A 197 -8.61 -6.87 13.05
C SER A 197 -9.92 -7.07 12.28
N MET A 198 -11.07 -7.01 12.96
CA MET A 198 -12.38 -7.18 12.31
C MET A 198 -12.66 -6.07 11.28
N ALA A 199 -12.48 -4.81 11.66
CA ALA A 199 -12.66 -3.67 10.74
C ALA A 199 -11.66 -3.73 9.56
N ALA A 200 -10.44 -4.21 9.80
CA ALA A 200 -9.45 -4.43 8.76
C ALA A 200 -9.86 -5.51 7.76
N MET A 201 -10.39 -6.65 8.24
CA MET A 201 -10.90 -7.73 7.38
C MET A 201 -12.12 -7.28 6.56
N GLU A 202 -13.04 -6.54 7.16
CA GLU A 202 -14.19 -5.93 6.45
C GLU A 202 -13.72 -4.98 5.34
N MET A 203 -12.82 -4.05 5.66
CA MET A 203 -12.25 -3.14 4.67
C MET A 203 -11.53 -3.91 3.54
N LEU A 204 -10.67 -4.87 3.89
CA LEU A 204 -9.89 -5.62 2.91
C LEU A 204 -10.76 -6.50 2.01
N SER A 205 -11.82 -7.11 2.55
CA SER A 205 -12.78 -7.90 1.77
C SER A 205 -13.58 -7.03 0.80
N SER A 206 -14.01 -5.83 1.22
CA SER A 206 -14.66 -4.85 0.32
C SER A 206 -13.71 -4.40 -0.80
N CYS A 207 -12.44 -4.11 -0.47
CA CYS A 207 -11.43 -3.75 -1.46
C CYS A 207 -11.17 -4.88 -2.44
N ALA A 208 -11.00 -6.12 -1.96
CA ALA A 208 -10.81 -7.29 -2.79
C ALA A 208 -11.96 -7.46 -3.79
N LEU A 209 -13.22 -7.34 -3.33
CA LEU A 209 -14.40 -7.43 -4.20
C LEU A 209 -14.40 -6.35 -5.28
N SER A 210 -14.07 -5.11 -4.92
CA SER A 210 -13.95 -4.01 -5.87
C SER A 210 -12.86 -4.26 -6.91
N PHE A 211 -11.69 -4.75 -6.50
CA PHE A 211 -10.57 -5.05 -7.40
C PHE A 211 -10.87 -6.22 -8.34
N CYS A 212 -11.52 -7.28 -7.86
CA CYS A 212 -11.93 -8.40 -8.71
C CYS A 212 -12.96 -7.95 -9.77
N ARG A 213 -13.87 -7.03 -9.42
CA ARG A 213 -14.89 -6.51 -10.36
C ARG A 213 -14.33 -5.51 -11.37
N SER A 214 -13.26 -4.79 -11.03
CA SER A 214 -12.70 -3.77 -11.92
C SER A 214 -11.91 -4.35 -13.09
N GLY A 215 -11.41 -5.59 -12.98
CA GLY A 215 -10.60 -6.27 -14.01
C GLY A 215 -9.24 -5.61 -14.31
N LYS A 216 -8.91 -4.49 -13.66
CA LYS A 216 -7.66 -3.73 -13.88
C LYS A 216 -6.62 -3.94 -12.78
N CYS A 217 -7.02 -4.57 -11.67
CA CYS A 217 -6.25 -4.63 -10.43
C CYS A 217 -6.04 -6.06 -9.94
N GLU A 218 -5.87 -7.01 -10.85
CA GLU A 218 -5.69 -8.46 -10.61
C GLU A 218 -4.68 -8.79 -9.50
N ARG A 219 -3.47 -8.22 -9.57
CA ARG A 219 -2.42 -8.45 -8.55
C ARG A 219 -2.82 -7.92 -7.18
N ALA A 220 -3.51 -6.78 -7.14
CA ALA A 220 -4.01 -6.21 -5.90
C ALA A 220 -5.16 -7.04 -5.32
N ALA A 221 -6.07 -7.52 -6.17
CA ALA A 221 -7.12 -8.46 -5.80
C ALA A 221 -6.53 -9.74 -5.19
N CYS A 222 -5.61 -10.42 -5.90
CA CYS A 222 -4.92 -11.61 -5.43
C CYS A 222 -4.22 -11.38 -4.08
N ARG A 223 -3.42 -10.30 -3.95
CA ARG A 223 -2.74 -9.96 -2.69
C ARG A 223 -3.72 -9.69 -1.55
N SER A 224 -4.87 -9.07 -1.84
CA SER A 224 -5.91 -8.78 -0.84
C SER A 224 -6.57 -10.07 -0.35
N VAL A 225 -6.94 -10.98 -1.26
CA VAL A 225 -7.52 -12.28 -0.91
C VAL A 225 -6.54 -13.13 -0.10
N LEU A 226 -5.27 -13.21 -0.49
CA LEU A 226 -4.26 -13.96 0.26
C LEU A 226 -4.01 -13.38 1.65
N THR A 227 -4.02 -12.04 1.78
CA THR A 227 -3.88 -11.37 3.07
C THR A 227 -5.12 -11.61 3.95
N LEU A 228 -6.32 -11.57 3.37
CA LEU A 228 -7.56 -11.89 4.06
C LEU A 228 -7.56 -13.33 4.58
N CYS A 229 -7.19 -14.31 3.75
CA CYS A 229 -7.08 -15.71 4.18
C CYS A 229 -6.10 -15.88 5.34
N LYS A 230 -4.97 -15.17 5.31
CA LYS A 230 -4.00 -15.18 6.41
C LYS A 230 -4.61 -14.66 7.72
N TRP A 231 -5.41 -13.59 7.66
CA TRP A 231 -6.07 -13.02 8.84
C TRP A 231 -7.21 -13.91 9.36
N LEU A 232 -8.02 -14.48 8.46
CA LEU A 232 -9.05 -15.47 8.83
C LEU A 232 -8.45 -16.68 9.54
N LEU A 233 -7.28 -17.15 9.12
CA LEU A 233 -6.55 -18.23 9.79
C LEU A 233 -5.96 -17.83 11.15
N ALA A 234 -5.55 -16.57 11.31
CA ALA A 234 -5.04 -16.07 12.59
C ALA A 234 -6.16 -16.00 13.64
N ASP A 235 -7.34 -15.52 13.24
CA ASP A 235 -8.53 -15.36 14.11
C ASP A 235 -9.52 -16.52 13.94
N TRP A 236 -9.02 -17.74 13.66
CA TRP A 236 -9.84 -18.88 13.20
C TRP A 236 -11.01 -19.23 14.11
N LYS A 237 -10.81 -19.22 15.43
CA LYS A 237 -11.84 -19.58 16.41
C LYS A 237 -13.04 -18.63 16.32
N ASP A 238 -12.78 -17.34 16.17
CA ASP A 238 -13.80 -16.29 16.13
C ASP A 238 -14.45 -16.20 14.74
N MET A 239 -13.70 -16.51 13.68
CA MET A 239 -14.19 -16.44 12.29
C MET A 239 -14.94 -17.69 11.84
N THR A 240 -14.70 -18.85 12.45
CA THR A 240 -15.40 -20.11 12.15
C THR A 240 -16.93 -19.98 12.07
N PRO A 241 -17.66 -19.39 13.04
CA PRO A 241 -19.11 -19.25 12.95
C PRO A 241 -19.56 -18.42 11.75
N GLN A 242 -18.84 -17.35 11.41
CA GLN A 242 -19.14 -16.50 10.25
C GLN A 242 -18.92 -17.26 8.93
N LEU A 243 -17.84 -18.03 8.82
CA LEU A 243 -17.55 -18.84 7.62
C LEU A 243 -18.57 -19.97 7.42
N LYS A 244 -19.06 -20.60 8.50
CA LYS A 244 -20.16 -21.58 8.40
C LYS A 244 -21.45 -20.95 7.87
N GLN A 245 -21.74 -19.70 8.24
CA GLN A 245 -22.92 -18.98 7.71
C GLN A 245 -22.79 -18.70 6.20
N VAL A 246 -21.58 -18.43 5.71
CA VAL A 246 -21.30 -18.25 4.27
C VAL A 246 -21.67 -19.52 3.49
N VAL A 247 -21.23 -20.69 3.96
CA VAL A 247 -21.51 -21.97 3.29
C VAL A 247 -23.01 -22.29 3.26
N LYS A 248 -23.70 -22.12 4.39
CA LYS A 248 -25.16 -22.37 4.49
C LYS A 248 -25.99 -21.54 3.52
N ARG A 249 -25.57 -20.29 3.26
CA ARG A 249 -26.26 -19.39 2.32
C ARG A 249 -25.92 -19.70 0.86
N SER A 250 -24.70 -20.15 0.58
CA SER A 250 -24.31 -20.59 -0.77
C SER A 250 -25.07 -21.86 -1.21
N GLY A 251 -25.51 -22.71 -0.27
CA GLY A 251 -26.28 -23.92 -0.55
C GLY A 251 -27.82 -23.80 -0.50
N VAL A 252 -28.37 -22.74 0.11
CA VAL A 252 -29.83 -22.60 0.30
C VAL A 252 -30.28 -21.18 -0.08
N MET A 253 -31.03 -21.06 -1.19
CA MET A 253 -31.78 -19.86 -1.57
C MET A 253 -33.02 -19.69 -0.67
N THR A 254 -32.85 -19.44 0.62
CA THR A 254 -33.97 -19.02 1.50
C THR A 254 -33.90 -17.52 1.78
N PRO A 255 -34.89 -16.73 1.32
CA PRO A 255 -34.99 -15.32 1.66
C PRO A 255 -35.63 -15.20 3.05
N GLY A 256 -34.82 -15.03 4.11
CA GLY A 256 -35.37 -14.87 5.45
C GLY A 256 -34.38 -14.57 6.59
N VAL A 257 -34.31 -13.29 6.96
CA VAL A 257 -34.25 -12.73 8.34
C VAL A 257 -33.01 -12.95 9.22
N ALA A 258 -31.81 -12.65 8.70
CA ALA A 258 -30.76 -11.96 9.45
C ALA A 258 -29.80 -11.27 8.48
N ALA A 259 -29.53 -9.97 8.67
CA ALA A 259 -28.47 -9.29 7.93
C ALA A 259 -27.14 -9.94 8.29
N LEU A 260 -26.47 -10.57 7.31
CA LEU A 260 -25.15 -11.15 7.52
C LEU A 260 -24.18 -10.05 7.98
N PRO A 261 -23.18 -10.37 8.81
CA PRO A 261 -22.08 -9.45 9.08
C PRO A 261 -21.45 -8.97 7.76
N PRO A 262 -20.97 -7.71 7.67
CA PRO A 262 -20.40 -7.16 6.43
C PRO A 262 -19.33 -8.06 5.82
N ILE A 263 -18.46 -8.63 6.65
CA ILE A 263 -17.43 -9.58 6.23
C ILE A 263 -18.01 -10.84 5.57
N SER A 264 -19.08 -11.42 6.14
CA SER A 264 -19.72 -12.62 5.58
C SER A 264 -20.40 -12.30 4.26
N GLN A 265 -21.03 -11.14 4.13
CA GLN A 265 -21.61 -10.67 2.86
C GLN A 265 -20.54 -10.53 1.78
N ASN A 266 -19.42 -9.88 2.12
CA ASN A 266 -18.32 -9.67 1.19
C ASN A 266 -17.67 -10.99 0.75
N ILE A 267 -17.47 -11.93 1.68
CA ILE A 267 -16.93 -13.25 1.34
C ILE A 267 -17.89 -14.00 0.43
N THR A 268 -19.19 -14.06 0.74
CA THR A 268 -20.17 -14.68 -0.16
C THR A 268 -20.12 -14.07 -1.57
N ALA A 269 -20.11 -12.73 -1.67
CA ALA A 269 -20.03 -12.03 -2.94
C ALA A 269 -18.71 -12.29 -3.70
N LEU A 270 -17.60 -12.55 -3.00
CA LEU A 270 -16.33 -12.96 -3.62
C LEU A 270 -16.41 -14.38 -4.19
N LEU A 271 -17.06 -15.31 -3.49
CA LEU A 271 -17.22 -16.70 -3.91
C LEU A 271 -18.17 -16.86 -5.10
N GLU A 272 -19.13 -15.94 -5.26
CA GLU A 272 -20.07 -15.91 -6.39
C GLU A 272 -19.44 -15.37 -7.69
N LEU A 273 -18.21 -14.82 -7.64
CA LEU A 273 -17.55 -14.31 -8.83
C LEU A 273 -17.26 -15.42 -9.84
N PRO A 274 -17.39 -15.13 -11.15
CA PRO A 274 -17.03 -16.10 -12.18
C PRO A 274 -15.51 -16.37 -12.11
N LEU A 275 -15.17 -17.65 -12.00
CA LEU A 275 -13.80 -18.11 -12.21
C LEU A 275 -13.59 -18.32 -13.71
N GLU A 276 -12.50 -17.77 -14.25
CA GLU A 276 -12.07 -18.11 -15.61
C GLU A 276 -11.79 -19.62 -15.71
N ASP A 277 -12.12 -20.21 -16.85
CA ASP A 277 -11.99 -21.64 -17.07
C ASP A 277 -10.52 -22.02 -17.28
N GLN A 278 -9.81 -22.21 -16.17
CA GLN A 278 -8.40 -22.62 -16.14
C GLN A 278 -8.22 -24.14 -16.22
N GLY A 279 -9.24 -24.90 -16.64
CA GLY A 279 -9.21 -26.36 -16.68
C GLY A 279 -9.13 -27.04 -15.31
N MET A 280 -9.28 -26.29 -14.22
CA MET A 280 -9.27 -26.78 -12.85
C MET A 280 -10.71 -26.96 -12.35
N PRO A 281 -11.08 -28.13 -11.79
CA PRO A 281 -12.42 -28.33 -11.26
C PRO A 281 -12.70 -27.34 -10.12
N ARG A 282 -13.92 -26.79 -10.11
CA ARG A 282 -14.35 -25.90 -9.02
C ARG A 282 -14.39 -26.67 -7.70
N ILE A 283 -13.86 -26.05 -6.65
CA ILE A 283 -13.95 -26.60 -5.30
C ILE A 283 -15.38 -26.36 -4.81
N THR A 284 -16.14 -27.46 -4.66
CA THR A 284 -17.55 -27.44 -4.25
C THR A 284 -17.74 -28.17 -2.92
N ALA A 285 -18.86 -27.93 -2.24
CA ALA A 285 -19.20 -28.66 -1.01
C ALA A 285 -19.30 -30.17 -1.26
N GLU A 286 -19.80 -30.57 -2.44
CA GLU A 286 -19.91 -31.97 -2.85
C GLU A 286 -18.57 -32.67 -3.07
N THR A 287 -17.50 -31.93 -3.39
CA THR A 287 -16.16 -32.50 -3.63
C THR A 287 -15.26 -32.42 -2.39
N THR A 288 -15.74 -31.82 -1.29
CA THR A 288 -14.91 -31.53 -0.11
C THR A 288 -15.60 -31.87 1.20
N VAL A 289 -16.72 -31.23 1.51
CA VAL A 289 -17.45 -31.37 2.78
C VAL A 289 -18.04 -32.77 2.91
N SER A 290 -18.58 -33.32 1.82
CA SER A 290 -19.04 -34.71 1.73
C SER A 290 -17.97 -35.74 2.08
N VAL A 291 -16.68 -35.38 1.89
CA VAL A 291 -15.52 -36.26 2.11
C VAL A 291 -14.80 -35.95 3.43
N GLY A 292 -15.38 -35.10 4.29
CA GLY A 292 -14.89 -34.82 5.64
C GLY A 292 -14.03 -33.56 5.81
N VAL A 293 -14.03 -32.65 4.83
CA VAL A 293 -13.45 -31.30 5.00
C VAL A 293 -14.45 -30.40 5.73
N GLY A 294 -13.99 -29.57 6.67
CA GLY A 294 -14.87 -28.65 7.40
C GLY A 294 -15.44 -27.56 6.48
N GLU A 295 -16.70 -27.17 6.71
CA GLU A 295 -17.33 -26.01 6.05
C GLU A 295 -16.45 -24.73 6.02
N PRO A 296 -15.82 -24.28 7.12
CA PRO A 296 -15.00 -23.07 7.06
C PRO A 296 -13.71 -23.26 6.24
N ASP A 297 -13.18 -24.49 6.15
CA ASP A 297 -11.99 -24.81 5.35
C ASP A 297 -12.30 -24.83 3.84
N LEU A 298 -13.51 -25.24 3.46
CA LEU A 298 -14.00 -25.12 2.09
C LEU A 298 -13.93 -23.66 1.62
N VAL A 299 -14.40 -22.71 2.44
CA VAL A 299 -14.38 -21.28 2.09
C VAL A 299 -12.95 -20.82 1.79
N LEU A 300 -11.97 -21.21 2.60
CA LEU A 300 -10.56 -20.88 2.34
C LEU A 300 -10.06 -21.50 1.03
N GLY A 301 -10.42 -22.75 0.74
CA GLY A 301 -10.09 -23.40 -0.53
C GLY A 301 -10.61 -22.63 -1.74
N GLN A 302 -11.87 -22.20 -1.69
CA GLN A 302 -12.49 -21.41 -2.75
C GLN A 302 -11.88 -20.01 -2.89
N LEU A 303 -11.52 -19.36 -1.78
CA LEU A 303 -10.80 -18.08 -1.81
C LEU A 303 -9.39 -18.24 -2.42
N TYR A 304 -8.68 -19.34 -2.13
CA TYR A 304 -7.41 -19.62 -2.80
C TYR A 304 -7.60 -19.86 -4.30
N GLN A 305 -8.63 -20.60 -4.70
CA GLN A 305 -8.97 -20.81 -6.12
C GLN A 305 -9.32 -19.50 -6.84
N LEU A 306 -10.06 -18.60 -6.18
CA LEU A 306 -10.32 -17.25 -6.69
C LEU A 306 -9.01 -16.46 -6.84
N SER A 307 -8.09 -16.57 -5.88
CA SER A 307 -6.81 -15.86 -5.96
C SER A 307 -5.92 -16.33 -7.10
N THR A 308 -5.98 -17.62 -7.48
CA THR A 308 -5.28 -18.17 -8.65
C THR A 308 -5.96 -17.80 -9.95
N SER A 309 -7.31 -17.71 -9.96
CA SER A 309 -8.04 -17.29 -11.15
C SER A 309 -7.78 -15.82 -11.49
N GLN A 310 -7.72 -14.96 -10.47
CA GLN A 310 -7.52 -13.52 -10.63
C GLN A 310 -6.10 -13.14 -11.03
N ALA A 311 -5.07 -13.89 -10.62
CA ALA A 311 -3.68 -13.58 -10.95
C ALA A 311 -2.85 -14.88 -11.10
N PRO A 312 -2.97 -15.58 -12.24
CA PRO A 312 -2.31 -16.87 -12.47
C PRO A 312 -0.77 -16.76 -12.51
N GLU A 313 -0.22 -15.58 -12.75
CA GLU A 313 1.23 -15.34 -12.75
C GLU A 313 1.84 -15.26 -11.34
N VAL A 314 1.02 -15.11 -10.30
CA VAL A 314 1.49 -14.97 -8.91
C VAL A 314 1.74 -16.35 -8.30
N ALA A 315 3.00 -16.80 -8.26
CA ALA A 315 3.36 -18.11 -7.70
C ALA A 315 2.84 -18.37 -6.26
N LYS A 316 2.66 -17.32 -5.46
CA LYS A 316 2.15 -17.45 -4.08
C LYS A 316 0.70 -17.92 -4.00
N SER A 317 -0.16 -17.58 -4.97
CA SER A 317 -1.55 -18.04 -4.97
C SER A 317 -1.61 -19.55 -5.23
N TRP A 318 -0.85 -20.03 -6.21
CA TRP A 318 -0.71 -21.46 -6.52
C TRP A 318 -0.14 -22.26 -5.35
N ALA A 319 0.94 -21.76 -4.73
CA ALA A 319 1.55 -22.44 -3.59
C ALA A 319 0.56 -22.58 -2.41
N ALA A 320 -0.26 -21.55 -2.16
CA ALA A 320 -1.28 -21.58 -1.11
C ALA A 320 -2.40 -22.60 -1.43
N LEU A 321 -2.91 -22.59 -2.66
CA LEU A 321 -3.94 -23.53 -3.12
C LEU A 321 -3.43 -24.98 -3.07
N ALA A 322 -2.24 -25.25 -3.60
CA ALA A 322 -1.64 -26.58 -3.60
C ALA A 322 -1.38 -27.10 -2.17
N SER A 323 -0.89 -26.24 -1.28
CA SER A 323 -0.67 -26.59 0.13
C SER A 323 -1.97 -26.95 0.84
N TRP A 324 -3.05 -26.19 0.59
CA TRP A 324 -4.36 -26.48 1.13
C TRP A 324 -4.91 -27.82 0.61
N ALA A 325 -4.84 -28.04 -0.71
CA ALA A 325 -5.35 -29.24 -1.37
C ALA A 325 -4.60 -30.51 -0.90
N TYR A 326 -3.27 -30.46 -0.84
CA TYR A 326 -2.45 -31.58 -0.37
C TYR A 326 -2.76 -31.94 1.10
N ARG A 327 -2.84 -30.93 1.98
CA ARG A 327 -3.13 -31.12 3.40
C ARG A 327 -4.47 -31.83 3.62
N TRP A 328 -5.52 -31.37 2.94
CA TRP A 328 -6.86 -31.93 3.10
C TRP A 328 -7.01 -33.26 2.35
N GLY A 329 -6.44 -33.40 1.15
CA GLY A 329 -6.43 -34.68 0.42
C GLY A 329 -5.79 -35.80 1.23
N ARG A 330 -4.63 -35.55 1.85
CA ARG A 330 -3.98 -36.51 2.76
C ARG A 330 -4.89 -36.87 3.94
N LYS A 331 -5.45 -35.87 4.63
CA LYS A 331 -6.28 -36.08 5.83
C LYS A 331 -7.55 -36.89 5.52
N VAL A 332 -8.19 -36.62 4.39
CA VAL A 332 -9.37 -37.34 3.93
C VAL A 332 -9.04 -38.80 3.63
N VAL A 333 -7.95 -39.06 2.92
CA VAL A 333 -7.50 -40.44 2.62
C VAL A 333 -7.13 -41.19 3.89
N ASP A 334 -6.40 -40.55 4.80
CA ASP A 334 -6.02 -41.14 6.08
C ASP A 334 -7.28 -41.50 6.90
N ASN A 335 -8.28 -40.63 6.94
CA ASN A 335 -9.55 -40.90 7.63
C ASN A 335 -10.34 -42.06 6.99
N ALA A 336 -10.36 -42.14 5.66
CA ALA A 336 -11.04 -43.23 4.96
C ALA A 336 -10.40 -44.60 5.23
N ARG A 337 -9.07 -44.66 5.43
CA ARG A 337 -8.35 -45.90 5.76
C ARG A 337 -8.68 -46.47 7.15
N TYR A 338 -9.23 -45.68 8.06
CA TYR A 338 -9.68 -46.18 9.37
C TYR A 338 -11.15 -46.62 9.38
N ILE A 339 -11.87 -46.43 8.26
CA ILE A 339 -13.29 -46.79 8.12
C ILE A 339 -13.47 -48.13 7.37
N PHE A 340 -12.41 -48.61 6.71
CA PHE A 340 -12.31 -49.95 6.09
C PHE A 340 -11.28 -50.80 6.84
#